data_AF-A0A9E1GSA7-F1
#
_entry.id   AF-A0A9E1GSA7-F1
#
_cell.length_a   1.000
_cell.length_b   1.000
_cell.length_c   1.000
_cell.angle_alpha   90.00
_cell.angle_beta   90.00
_cell.angle_gamma   90.00
#
_symmetry.space_group_name_H-M   'P 1'
#
loop_
_entity.id
_entity.type
_entity.pdbx_description
1 polymer ?
#
loop_
_entity_poly.entity_id
_entity_poly.type
_entity_poly.pdbx_seq_one_letter_code
_entity_poly.pdbx_strand_id
1 'polypeptide(L)'
;MSNDLMRTQSKDILNAINNFVSNTGLNDVKTTFDSKTGIASVIGNKDGFQYTTTLTKHMNGVVQTTTQFATNLGKEALISQIKALRKQGYKQQQIADMLKISQATVSKYLRK
;
A
#
# COMPACT_ATOMS: atom_id res chain seq x y z
N MET A 1 -29.20 8.75 -11.38
CA MET A 1 -28.02 8.95 -12.27
C MET A 1 -26.69 8.92 -11.52
N SER A 2 -26.59 9.37 -10.26
CA SER A 2 -25.30 9.40 -9.52
C SER A 2 -24.73 8.02 -9.14
N ASN A 3 -25.56 7.01 -8.90
CA ASN A 3 -25.07 5.67 -8.50
C ASN A 3 -24.38 4.92 -9.64
N ASP A 4 -24.84 5.05 -10.89
CA ASP A 4 -24.20 4.38 -12.03
C ASP A 4 -22.85 4.99 -12.40
N LEU A 5 -22.70 6.31 -12.24
CA LEU A 5 -21.42 7.01 -12.40
C LEU A 5 -20.37 6.53 -11.39
N MET A 6 -20.75 6.38 -10.12
CA MET A 6 -19.86 5.85 -9.07
C MET A 6 -19.48 4.38 -9.31
N ARG A 7 -20.42 3.58 -9.83
CA ARG A 7 -20.19 2.16 -10.15
C ARG A 7 -19.24 1.99 -11.33
N THR A 8 -19.36 2.84 -12.35
CA THR A 8 -18.51 2.81 -13.56
C THR A 8 -17.08 3.26 -13.24
N GLN A 9 -16.93 4.38 -12.52
CA GLN A 9 -15.61 4.86 -12.08
C GLN A 9 -14.88 3.89 -11.15
N SER A 10 -15.62 3.14 -10.32
CA SER A 10 -15.02 2.08 -9.48
C SER A 10 -14.47 0.93 -10.32
N LYS A 11 -15.13 0.56 -11.43
CA LYS A 11 -14.63 -0.45 -12.37
C LYS A 11 -13.40 0.05 -13.11
N ASP A 12 -13.35 1.32 -13.49
CA ASP A 12 -12.19 1.90 -14.18
C ASP A 12 -10.93 1.90 -13.31
N ILE A 13 -11.08 2.21 -12.02
CA ILE A 13 -9.98 2.15 -11.05
C ILE A 13 -9.52 0.70 -10.85
N LEU A 14 -10.44 -0.26 -10.73
CA LEU A 14 -10.09 -1.69 -10.63
C LEU A 14 -9.38 -2.19 -11.88
N ASN A 15 -9.79 -1.75 -13.07
CA ASN A 15 -9.12 -2.10 -14.32
C ASN A 15 -7.71 -1.49 -14.41
N ALA A 16 -7.54 -0.23 -14.01
CA ALA A 16 -6.23 0.41 -13.93
C ALA A 16 -5.29 -0.33 -12.97
N ILE A 17 -5.82 -0.77 -11.82
CA ILE A 17 -5.08 -1.60 -10.85
C ILE A 17 -4.70 -2.95 -11.44
N ASN A 18 -5.64 -3.65 -12.08
CA ASN A 18 -5.36 -4.97 -12.68
C ASN A 18 -4.33 -4.87 -13.81
N ASN A 19 -4.39 -3.81 -14.63
CA ASN A 19 -3.39 -3.53 -15.65
C ASN A 19 -2.02 -3.22 -15.03
N PHE A 20 -1.98 -2.44 -13.94
CA PHE A 20 -0.75 -2.16 -13.21
C PHE A 20 -0.14 -3.45 -12.62
N VAL A 21 -0.95 -4.30 -12.00
CA VAL A 21 -0.51 -5.60 -11.47
C VAL A 21 0.05 -6.49 -12.59
N SER A 22 -0.66 -6.59 -13.71
CA SER A 22 -0.26 -7.44 -14.83
C SER A 22 1.05 -7.00 -15.48
N ASN A 23 1.36 -5.70 -15.45
CA ASN A 23 2.56 -5.13 -16.07
C ASN A 23 3.79 -5.07 -15.15
N THR A 24 3.63 -5.26 -13.84
CA THR A 24 4.73 -5.08 -12.86
C THR A 24 5.53 -6.37 -12.62
N GLY A 25 4.98 -7.54 -12.94
CA GLY A 25 5.62 -8.83 -12.70
C GLY A 25 5.79 -9.14 -11.21
N LEU A 26 4.87 -8.64 -10.38
CA LEU A 26 4.84 -8.90 -8.94
C LEU A 26 4.29 -10.30 -8.64
N ASN A 27 4.90 -10.98 -7.67
CA ASN A 27 4.42 -12.24 -7.09
C ASN A 27 3.60 -11.98 -5.82
N ASP A 28 2.78 -12.95 -5.40
CA ASP A 28 1.94 -12.90 -4.19
C ASP A 28 1.13 -11.60 -4.06
N VAL A 29 0.51 -11.20 -5.17
CA VAL A 29 -0.17 -9.92 -5.26
C VAL A 29 -1.45 -9.91 -4.45
N LYS A 30 -1.53 -8.97 -3.52
CA LYS A 30 -2.74 -8.62 -2.80
C LYS A 30 -3.21 -7.26 -3.25
N THR A 31 -4.46 -7.19 -3.70
CA THR A 31 -5.12 -5.94 -4.08
C THR A 31 -6.23 -5.61 -3.08
N THR A 32 -6.32 -4.36 -2.65
CA THR A 32 -7.44 -3.85 -1.86
C THR A 32 -8.02 -2.61 -2.53
N PHE A 33 -9.34 -2.45 -2.42
CA PHE A 33 -10.04 -1.26 -2.88
C PHE A 33 -11.14 -0.90 -1.89
N ASP A 34 -11.08 0.32 -1.37
CA ASP A 34 -12.12 0.91 -0.55
C ASP A 34 -12.89 1.93 -1.41
N SER A 35 -14.08 1.53 -1.85
CA SER A 35 -14.94 2.36 -2.69
C SER A 35 -15.51 3.58 -1.98
N LYS A 36 -15.53 3.60 -0.63
CA LYS A 36 -16.03 4.74 0.14
C LYS A 36 -15.00 5.87 0.17
N THR A 37 -13.73 5.51 0.34
CA THR A 37 -12.63 6.48 0.40
C THR A 37 -11.97 6.70 -0.96
N GLY A 38 -12.23 5.84 -1.94
CA GLY A 38 -11.60 5.90 -3.26
C GLY A 38 -10.11 5.53 -3.22
N ILE A 39 -9.70 4.75 -2.21
CA ILE A 39 -8.32 4.31 -2.03
C ILE A 39 -8.19 2.90 -2.53
N ALA A 40 -7.16 2.65 -3.34
CA ALA A 40 -6.81 1.33 -3.77
C ALA A 40 -5.33 1.04 -3.51
N SER A 41 -5.00 -0.16 -3.09
CA SER A 41 -3.61 -0.57 -2.85
C SER A 41 -3.31 -1.90 -3.51
N VAL A 42 -2.13 -1.99 -4.09
CA VAL A 42 -1.53 -3.20 -4.64
C VAL A 42 -0.27 -3.48 -3.84
N ILE A 43 -0.16 -4.69 -3.30
CA ILE A 43 1.03 -5.13 -2.57
C ILE A 43 1.51 -6.42 -3.20
N GLY A 44 2.77 -6.49 -3.62
CA GLY A 44 3.36 -7.69 -4.20
C GLY A 44 4.86 -7.77 -3.94
N ASN A 45 5.47 -8.90 -4.28
CA ASN A 45 6.89 -9.15 -4.06
C ASN A 45 7.62 -9.37 -5.38
N LYS A 46 8.83 -8.84 -5.52
CA LYS A 46 9.71 -9.11 -6.65
C LYS A 46 11.16 -8.93 -6.22
N ASP A 47 12.03 -9.86 -6.59
CA ASP A 47 13.49 -9.79 -6.37
C ASP A 47 13.90 -9.53 -4.90
N GLY A 48 13.15 -10.07 -3.92
CA GLY A 48 13.43 -9.86 -2.49
C GLY A 48 12.95 -8.50 -1.94
N PHE A 49 12.20 -7.73 -2.72
CA PHE A 49 11.54 -6.50 -2.32
C PHE A 49 10.03 -6.65 -2.36
N GLN A 50 9.37 -6.05 -1.39
CA GLN A 50 7.94 -5.82 -1.38
C GLN A 50 7.66 -4.45 -1.98
N TYR A 51 6.77 -4.43 -2.95
CA TYR A 51 6.26 -3.23 -3.59
C TYR A 51 4.84 -2.97 -3.09
N THR A 52 4.58 -1.74 -2.66
CA THR A 52 3.22 -1.27 -2.36
C THR A 52 2.93 -0.06 -3.23
N THR A 53 1.89 -0.14 -4.05
CA THR A 53 1.38 1.00 -4.83
C THR A 53 -0.03 1.33 -4.35
N THR A 54 -0.20 2.54 -3.82
CA THR A 54 -1.50 3.08 -3.40
C THR A 54 -1.96 4.16 -4.38
N LEU A 55 -3.18 4.05 -4.86
CA LEU A 55 -3.89 5.05 -5.65
C LEU A 55 -4.96 5.67 -4.76
N THR A 56 -4.88 6.98 -4.56
CA THR A 56 -5.88 7.75 -3.80
C THR A 56 -6.63 8.67 -4.75
N LYS A 57 -7.94 8.48 -4.87
CA LYS A 57 -8.79 9.36 -5.65
C LYS A 57 -8.99 10.71 -4.94
N HIS A 58 -8.85 11.79 -5.69
CA HIS A 58 -9.19 13.15 -5.29
C HIS A 58 -10.26 13.73 -6.23
N MET A 59 -10.83 14.89 -5.88
CA MET A 59 -11.93 15.50 -6.63
C MET A 59 -11.64 15.64 -8.14
N ASN A 60 -10.40 15.99 -8.50
CA ASN A 60 -10.00 16.26 -9.88
C ASN A 60 -8.82 15.41 -10.37
N GLY A 61 -8.58 14.24 -9.77
CA GLY A 61 -7.46 13.40 -10.17
C GLY A 61 -7.19 12.24 -9.24
N VAL A 62 -6.03 11.62 -9.42
CA VAL A 62 -5.55 10.50 -8.61
C VAL A 62 -4.12 10.78 -8.20
N VAL A 63 -3.80 10.53 -6.93
CA VAL A 63 -2.42 10.50 -6.44
C VAL A 63 -1.97 9.05 -6.40
N GLN A 64 -0.84 8.77 -7.02
CA GLN A 64 -0.18 7.46 -6.97
C GLN A 64 1.05 7.53 -6.07
N THR A 65 1.10 6.66 -5.08
CA THR A 65 2.25 6.50 -4.18
C THR A 65 2.78 5.08 -4.31
N THR A 66 4.02 4.94 -4.73
CA THR A 66 4.71 3.63 -4.80
C THR A 66 5.85 3.60 -3.79
N THR A 67 5.89 2.54 -2.98
CA THR A 67 6.95 2.28 -2.01
C THR A 67 7.53 0.89 -2.24
N GLN A 68 8.81 0.73 -1.91
CA GLN A 68 9.53 -0.54 -1.99
C GLN A 68 10.33 -0.77 -0.71
N PHE A 69 10.26 -1.98 -0.16
CA PHE A 69 10.98 -2.37 1.05
C PHE A 69 11.58 -3.76 0.90
N ALA A 70 12.79 -4.00 1.41
CA ALA A 70 13.36 -5.34 1.43
C ALA A 70 12.54 -6.27 2.35
N THR A 71 12.26 -7.50 1.91
CA THR A 71 11.38 -8.44 2.65
C THR A 71 12.10 -9.19 3.78
N ASN A 72 13.44 -9.24 3.74
CA ASN A 72 14.27 -9.97 4.70
C ASN A 72 15.19 -9.02 5.48
N LEU A 73 14.61 -7.94 6.00
CA LEU A 73 15.36 -7.00 6.85
C LEU A 73 15.71 -7.68 8.18
N GLY A 74 16.99 -7.61 8.54
CA GLY A 74 17.42 -7.91 9.91
C GLY A 74 16.67 -7.02 10.91
N LYS A 75 16.49 -7.50 12.13
CA LYS A 75 15.70 -6.84 13.18
C LYS A 75 16.02 -5.35 13.37
N GLU A 76 17.30 -4.98 13.39
CA GLU A 76 17.72 -3.58 13.57
C GLU A 76 17.35 -2.71 12.37
N ALA A 77 17.50 -3.23 11.15
CA ALA A 77 17.10 -2.53 9.93
C ALA A 77 15.57 -2.35 9.87
N LEU A 78 14.80 -3.34 10.33
CA LEU A 78 13.34 -3.24 10.45
C LEU A 78 12.93 -2.17 11.46
N ILE A 79 13.58 -2.11 12.64
CA ILE A 79 13.31 -1.08 13.65
C ILE A 79 13.61 0.33 13.09
N SER A 80 14.76 0.49 12.43
CA SER A 80 15.16 1.75 11.79
C SER A 80 14.13 2.19 10.75
N GLN A 81 13.67 1.28 9.89
CA GLN A 81 12.65 1.55 8.87
C GLN A 81 11.32 1.99 9.50
N ILE A 82 10.87 1.31 10.55
CA ILE A 82 9.64 1.68 11.28
C ILE A 82 9.75 3.09 11.88
N LYS A 83 10.89 3.42 12.50
CA LYS A 83 11.12 4.76 13.07
C LYS A 83 11.15 5.84 11.99
N ALA A 84 11.81 5.57 10.86
CA ALA A 84 11.86 6.49 9.72
C ALA A 84 10.46 6.77 9.16
N LEU A 85 9.65 5.73 8.92
CA LEU A 85 8.27 5.88 8.44
C LEU A 85 7.40 6.64 9.45
N ARG A 86 7.58 6.39 10.75
CA ARG A 86 6.84 7.13 11.77
C ARG A 86 7.19 8.61 11.77
N LYS A 87 8.48 8.95 11.59
CA LYS A 87 8.96 10.34 11.47
C LYS A 87 8.42 11.06 10.23
N GLN A 88 8.15 10.32 9.15
CA GLN A 88 7.50 10.83 7.94
C GLN A 88 5.98 11.06 8.11
N GLY A 89 5.39 10.71 9.26
CA GLY A 89 4.00 10.98 9.59
C GLY A 89 3.05 9.78 9.40
N TYR A 90 3.54 8.62 8.94
CA TYR A 90 2.69 7.44 8.76
C TYR A 90 2.14 6.91 10.09
N LYS A 91 0.88 6.47 10.08
CA LYS A 91 0.23 5.82 11.23
C LYS A 91 0.74 4.38 11.37
N GLN A 92 0.70 3.85 12.59
CA GLN A 92 1.22 2.50 12.88
C GLN A 92 0.56 1.40 12.04
N GLN A 93 -0.76 1.50 11.80
CA GLN A 93 -1.47 0.55 10.93
C GLN A 93 -0.96 0.61 9.49
N GLN A 94 -0.73 1.82 8.95
CA GLN A 94 -0.20 1.98 7.59
C GLN A 94 1.21 1.38 7.48
N ILE A 95 2.05 1.57 8.50
CA ILE A 95 3.39 0.98 8.55
C ILE A 95 3.32 -0.55 8.62
N ALA A 96 2.38 -1.09 9.40
CA ALA A 96 2.15 -2.53 9.52
C ALA A 96 1.76 -3.14 8.17
N ASP A 97 0.84 -2.48 7.46
CA ASP A 97 0.38 -2.91 6.14
C ASP A 97 1.53 -2.84 5.10
N MET A 98 2.33 -1.76 5.12
CA MET A 98 3.48 -1.56 4.21
C MET A 98 4.65 -2.52 4.42
N LEU A 99 4.83 -3.02 5.65
CA LEU A 99 5.93 -3.91 6.00
C LEU A 99 5.49 -5.37 6.18
N LYS A 100 4.22 -5.70 5.92
CA LYS A 100 3.59 -7.01 6.20
C LYS A 100 3.90 -7.55 7.60
N ILE A 101 3.82 -6.70 8.62
CA ILE A 101 3.95 -7.10 10.03
C ILE A 101 2.71 -6.72 10.83
N SER A 102 2.56 -7.23 12.05
CA SER A 102 1.44 -6.84 12.89
C SER A 102 1.60 -5.40 13.41
N GLN A 103 0.49 -4.70 13.61
CA GLN A 103 0.51 -3.38 14.25
C GLN A 103 1.09 -3.45 15.68
N ALA A 104 0.88 -4.56 16.39
CA ALA A 104 1.49 -4.80 17.70
C ALA A 104 3.02 -4.86 17.60
N THR A 105 3.57 -5.46 16.54
CA THR A 105 5.01 -5.48 16.24
C THR A 105 5.54 -4.06 16.03
N VAL A 106 4.83 -3.24 15.23
CA VAL A 106 5.17 -1.82 15.01
C VAL A 106 5.19 -1.05 16.35
N SER A 107 4.14 -1.20 17.15
CA SER A 107 4.04 -0.55 18.47
C SER A 107 5.20 -0.95 19.40
N LYS A 108 5.52 -2.25 19.45
CA LYS A 108 6.65 -2.77 20.24
C LYS A 108 7.98 -2.15 19.81
N TYR A 109 8.23 -2.03 18.51
CA TYR A 109 9.49 -1.51 17.98
C TYR A 109 9.62 0.01 18.04
N LEU A 110 8.51 0.75 18.11
CA LEU A 110 8.54 2.20 18.34
C LEU A 110 8.81 2.58 19.80
N ARG A 111 8.57 1.68 20.76
CA ARG A 111 8.84 1.90 22.18
C ARG A 111 10.30 1.65 22.56
N LYS A 112 11.03 0.88 21.75
CA LYS A 112 12.48 0.70 21.84
C LYS A 112 13.19 1.86 21.17
#